data_AF-A0A2K3NGI9-F1
#
_entry.id   AF-A0A2K3NGI9-F1
#
_cell.length_a   1.000
_cell.length_b   1.000
_cell.length_c   1.000
_cell.angle_alpha   90.00
_cell.angle_beta   90.00
_cell.angle_gamma   90.00
#
_symmetry.space_group_name_H-M   'P 1'
#
loop_
_entity.id
_entity.type
_entity.pdbx_description
1 polymer ?
#
loop_
_entity_poly.entity_id
_entity_poly.type
_entity_poly.pdbx_seq_one_letter_code
_entity_poly.pdbx_strand_id
1 'polypeptide(L)'
;MEPLTSILVPSVQELAKEPLTNVPERYVRPDQDTVVLSNTTSLPQIPVIDLGKLLSQDLNLKGHELEKLHYACKEWGFFQV
;
A
#
# COMPACT_ATOMS: atom_id res chain seq x y z
N MET A 1 3.58 10.74 -39.68
CA MET A 1 2.75 10.14 -38.62
C MET A 1 3.61 9.04 -38.02
N GLU A 2 4.31 9.33 -36.93
CA GLU A 2 5.23 8.38 -36.29
C GLU A 2 4.42 7.23 -35.67
N PRO A 3 4.77 5.96 -35.93
CA PRO A 3 4.05 4.83 -35.35
C PRO A 3 4.29 4.78 -33.84
N LEU A 4 3.22 4.54 -33.06
CA LEU A 4 3.30 4.27 -31.63
C LEU A 4 4.01 2.92 -31.42
N THR A 5 5.33 2.97 -31.31
CA THR A 5 6.14 1.81 -30.96
C THR A 5 6.10 1.61 -29.45
N SER A 6 5.78 0.38 -29.02
CA SER A 6 5.88 0.00 -27.61
C SER A 6 7.35 0.07 -27.19
N ILE A 7 7.66 0.84 -26.15
CA ILE A 7 9.01 0.90 -25.60
C ILE A 7 9.23 -0.36 -24.77
N LEU A 8 10.27 -1.13 -25.09
CA LEU A 8 10.71 -2.24 -24.24
C LEU A 8 11.13 -1.69 -22.88
N VAL A 9 10.40 -2.06 -21.83
CA VAL A 9 10.74 -1.69 -20.46
C VAL A 9 11.67 -2.77 -19.91
N PRO A 10 12.93 -2.42 -19.56
CA PRO A 10 13.87 -3.38 -18.97
C PRO A 10 13.37 -3.88 -17.61
N SER A 11 13.77 -5.10 -17.24
CA SER A 11 13.50 -5.63 -15.91
C SER A 11 14.16 -4.78 -14.84
N VAL A 12 13.37 -4.25 -13.92
CA VAL A 12 13.87 -3.49 -12.76
C VAL A 12 14.76 -4.38 -11.88
N GLN A 13 14.50 -5.70 -11.83
CA GLN A 13 15.33 -6.64 -11.10
C GLN A 13 16.74 -6.79 -11.70
N GLU A 14 16.87 -6.75 -13.03
CA GLU A 14 18.20 -6.79 -13.67
C GLU A 14 18.91 -5.44 -13.54
N LEU A 15 18.18 -4.33 -13.72
CA LEU A 15 18.73 -2.98 -13.51
C LEU A 15 19.31 -2.80 -12.10
N ALA A 16 18.68 -3.40 -11.09
CA ALA A 16 19.16 -3.33 -9.70
C ALA A 16 20.49 -4.07 -9.46
N LYS A 17 20.90 -4.97 -10.36
CA LYS A 17 22.20 -5.66 -10.30
C LYS A 17 23.32 -4.85 -10.93
N GLU A 18 22.99 -3.89 -11.79
CA GLU A 18 23.96 -3.00 -12.41
C GLU A 18 24.49 -1.98 -11.38
N PRO A 19 25.75 -1.53 -11.50
CA PRO A 19 26.34 -0.55 -10.59
C PRO A 19 25.85 0.88 -10.92
N LEU A 20 24.53 1.09 -10.89
CA LEU A 20 23.92 2.39 -11.14
C LEU A 20 24.14 3.31 -9.94
N THR A 21 24.67 4.49 -10.19
CA THR A 21 24.84 5.53 -9.14
C THR A 21 23.54 6.29 -8.89
N ASN A 22 22.64 6.35 -9.87
CA ASN A 22 21.38 7.08 -9.82
C ASN A 22 20.26 6.24 -10.44
N VAL A 23 19.02 6.47 -9.99
CA VAL A 23 17.82 5.88 -10.59
C VAL A 23 17.61 6.48 -12.00
N PRO A 24 17.31 5.67 -13.03
CA PRO A 24 17.04 6.19 -14.37
C PRO A 24 15.87 7.18 -14.39
N GLU A 25 15.99 8.25 -15.19
CA GLU A 25 15.03 9.37 -15.24
C GLU A 25 13.58 8.92 -15.47
N ARG A 26 13.37 7.85 -16.25
CA ARG A 26 12.06 7.22 -16.47
C ARG A 26 11.30 6.83 -15.18
N TYR A 27 12.00 6.56 -14.10
CA TYR A 27 11.43 6.15 -12.82
C TYR A 27 11.40 7.29 -11.79
N VAL A 28 11.98 8.46 -12.12
CA VAL A 28 11.94 9.64 -11.28
C VAL A 28 10.57 10.29 -11.40
N ARG A 29 9.90 10.53 -10.27
CA ARG A 29 8.60 11.21 -10.23
C ARG A 29 8.81 12.68 -9.86
N PRO A 30 8.59 13.64 -10.78
CA PRO A 30 8.81 15.06 -10.50
C PRO A 30 7.76 15.66 -9.55
N ASP A 31 6.55 15.10 -9.53
CA ASP A 31 5.40 15.63 -8.77
C ASP A 31 5.23 15.01 -7.38
N GLN A 32 6.23 14.27 -6.90
CA GLN A 32 6.16 13.75 -5.54
C GLN A 32 6.57 14.87 -4.59
N ASP A 33 5.57 15.62 -4.10
CA ASP A 33 5.71 16.42 -2.88
C ASP A 33 6.45 15.55 -1.89
N THR A 34 7.65 16.00 -1.51
CA THR A 34 8.60 15.30 -0.63
C THR A 34 7.79 14.55 0.42
N VAL A 35 7.64 13.22 0.27
CA VAL A 35 6.83 12.45 1.22
C VAL A 35 7.59 12.56 2.51
N VAL A 36 7.09 13.44 3.37
CA VAL A 36 7.68 13.77 4.64
C VAL A 36 7.61 12.47 5.44
N LEU A 37 8.70 11.70 5.40
CA LEU A 37 9.00 10.55 6.25
C LEU A 37 9.17 11.00 7.72
N SER A 38 8.47 12.07 8.14
CA SER A 38 8.48 12.53 9.52
C SER A 38 7.46 11.73 10.28
N ASN A 39 7.97 10.88 11.18
CA ASN A 39 7.29 10.34 12.33
C ASN A 39 5.90 9.73 12.03
N THR A 40 5.92 8.48 11.59
CA THR A 40 4.72 7.64 11.41
C THR A 40 3.89 7.45 12.68
N THR A 41 4.37 7.89 13.85
CA THR A 41 3.71 7.75 15.15
C THR A 41 2.38 8.48 15.26
N SER A 42 2.13 9.50 14.43
CA SER A 42 0.85 10.22 14.38
C SER A 42 0.00 9.91 13.16
N LEU A 43 0.44 9.01 12.28
CA LEU A 43 -0.37 8.62 11.13
C LEU A 43 -1.48 7.66 11.56
N PRO A 44 -2.66 7.74 10.93
CA PRO A 44 -3.69 6.72 11.11
C PRO A 44 -3.08 5.33 10.83
N GLN A 45 -3.31 4.37 11.72
CA GLN A 45 -2.84 3.00 11.54
C GLN A 45 -3.87 2.20 10.74
N ILE A 46 -3.40 1.41 9.78
CA ILE A 46 -4.25 0.52 8.98
C ILE A 46 -5.01 -0.43 9.92
N PRO A 47 -6.34 -0.57 9.77
CA PRO A 47 -7.13 -1.50 10.59
C PRO A 47 -6.66 -2.95 10.39
N VAL A 48 -6.56 -3.70 11.49
CA VAL A 48 -6.26 -5.14 11.48
C VAL A 48 -7.50 -5.89 11.98
N ILE A 49 -8.02 -6.82 11.20
CA ILE A 49 -9.24 -7.58 11.51
C ILE A 49 -8.87 -8.98 11.98
N ASP A 50 -9.15 -9.28 13.23
CA ASP A 50 -8.92 -10.60 13.81
C ASP A 50 -10.02 -11.58 13.37
N LEU A 51 -9.71 -12.44 12.40
CA LEU A 51 -10.66 -13.43 11.89
C LEU A 51 -11.14 -14.41 12.98
N GLY A 52 -10.31 -14.69 13.99
CA GLY A 52 -10.70 -15.53 15.11
C GLY A 52 -11.79 -14.88 15.96
N LYS A 53 -11.66 -13.58 16.26
CA LYS A 53 -12.70 -12.82 16.97
C LYS A 53 -13.96 -12.65 16.14
N LEU A 54 -13.82 -12.37 14.85
CA LEU A 54 -14.94 -12.19 13.92
C LEU A 54 -15.81 -13.45 13.79
N LEU A 55 -15.18 -14.63 13.83
CA LEU A 55 -15.85 -15.93 13.73
C LEU A 55 -16.18 -16.55 15.09
N SER A 56 -15.91 -15.83 16.19
CA SER A 56 -16.18 -16.30 17.55
C SER A 56 -17.68 -16.53 17.80
N GLN A 57 -17.99 -17.48 18.68
CA GLN A 57 -19.34 -17.67 19.22
C GLN A 57 -19.68 -16.62 20.30
N ASP A 58 -18.66 -15.97 20.87
CA ASP A 58 -18.87 -14.82 21.76
C ASP A 58 -19.37 -13.62 20.95
N LEU A 59 -20.64 -13.30 21.13
CA LEU A 59 -21.33 -12.22 20.41
C LEU A 59 -20.72 -10.84 20.69
N ASN A 60 -20.12 -10.62 21.87
CA ASN A 60 -19.51 -9.33 22.18
C ASN A 60 -18.22 -9.14 21.40
N LEU A 61 -17.35 -10.17 21.39
CA LEU A 61 -16.10 -10.15 20.63
C LEU A 61 -16.37 -10.07 19.12
N LYS A 62 -17.35 -10.84 18.64
CA LYS A 62 -17.78 -10.82 17.25
C LYS A 62 -18.36 -9.49 16.83
N GLY A 63 -19.24 -8.90 17.66
CA GLY A 63 -19.86 -7.61 17.39
C GLY A 63 -18.83 -6.50 17.26
N HIS A 64 -17.89 -6.43 18.20
CA HIS A 64 -16.79 -5.46 18.16
C HIS A 64 -15.93 -5.61 16.90
N GLU A 65 -15.56 -6.84 16.54
CA GLU A 65 -14.72 -7.07 15.37
C GLU A 65 -15.47 -6.80 14.05
N LEU A 66 -16.79 -7.06 14.01
CA LEU A 66 -17.64 -6.74 12.87
C LEU A 66 -17.78 -5.23 12.66
N GLU A 67 -17.93 -4.45 13.74
CA GLU A 67 -17.98 -2.99 13.68
C GLU A 67 -16.65 -2.43 13.15
N LYS A 68 -15.52 -2.97 13.63
CA LYS A 68 -14.18 -2.63 13.13
C LYS A 68 -14.02 -2.92 11.64
N LEU A 69 -14.52 -4.07 11.17
CA LEU A 69 -14.54 -4.42 9.75
C LEU A 69 -15.42 -3.44 8.94
N HIS A 70 -16.61 -3.10 9.42
CA HIS A 70 -17.48 -2.13 8.76
C HIS A 70 -16.80 -0.76 8.62
N TYR A 71 -16.18 -0.27 9.71
CA TYR A 71 -15.41 0.96 9.71
C TYR A 71 -14.26 0.91 8.70
N ALA A 72 -13.49 -0.18 8.68
CA ALA A 72 -12.39 -0.34 7.73
C ALA A 72 -12.86 -0.33 6.27
N CYS A 73 -13.94 -1.03 5.95
CA CYS A 73 -14.50 -1.01 4.59
C CYS A 73 -14.98 0.38 4.17
N LYS A 74 -15.57 1.15 5.09
CA LYS A 74 -16.19 2.45 4.77
C LYS A 74 -15.17 3.59 4.73
N GLU A 75 -14.31 3.68 5.73
CA GLU A 75 -13.41 4.82 5.93
C GLU A 75 -12.02 4.59 5.34
N TRP A 76 -11.57 3.34 5.26
CA TRP A 76 -10.24 3.00 4.76
C TRP A 76 -10.25 2.38 3.35
N GLY A 77 -11.23 1.53 3.05
CA GLY A 77 -11.22 0.70 1.84
C GLY A 77 -10.11 -0.36 1.81
N PHE A 78 -9.33 -0.49 2.89
CA PHE A 78 -8.23 -1.44 3.05
C PHE A 78 -8.03 -1.80 4.53
N PHE A 79 -7.65 -3.06 4.80
CA PHE A 79 -7.33 -3.57 6.13
C PHE A 79 -6.46 -4.82 6.02
N GLN A 80 -5.81 -5.20 7.13
CA GLN A 80 -5.10 -6.47 7.29
C GLN A 80 -6.01 -7.50 7.99
N VAL A 81 -5.69 -8.79 7.84
CA VAL A 81 -6.39 -9.91 8.48
C VAL A 81 -5.42 -10.87 9.15
#